data_AF-A0A7L0IIK1-F1
#
_entry.id   AF-A0A7L0IIK1-F1
#
_cell.length_a   1.000
_cell.length_b   1.000
_cell.length_c   1.000
_cell.angle_alpha   90.00
_cell.angle_beta   90.00
_cell.angle_gamma   90.00
#
_symmetry.space_group_name_H-M   'P 1'
#
loop_
_entity.id
_entity.type
_entity.pdbx_description
1 polymer ?
#
loop_
_entity_poly.entity_id
_entity_poly.type
_entity_poly.pdbx_seq_one_letter_code
_entity_poly.pdbx_strand_id
1 'polypeptide(L)'
;AAALEELKQRACESVDLNAARLGALSRDIWSRPELAYAEHQAHDTLTRFFSGEDLPGAAWAVQPRYKLGTAFRADWGTAAPQCPLRIAFLCEYDALPGLGHACGHNLIAEVGAGAALALKAALETLAEPTPVQVTVLGTPAEEQGGGKIDLIKAGAFDGLDVVFMAHPSQENAAYLPDVAEHDVTVKYYGKASHAAAYPWEGVNALDAAVLAYNNLSVLRQQMKPSWRVHGVIKNGGVKPNIIPSYTELEFYLRAPSMKELSVLTEKVENCFKSAALATGCKVEIKGGENDYYNVLPNKSLQQVYKENGKKLGIEFISEDAILNGLSGSTDFGNVTFVVPGLHPYFYIGSDALNHTEQYTEAAGSQTAQFYALRTAKALAMTALDVIFKPGLLEEVRKDFTEMKLKEEGQINP
;
A
#
# COMPACT_ATOMS: atom_id res chain seq x y z
N ALA A 1 30.66 -4.01 -14.26
CA ALA A 1 30.42 -2.56 -14.09
C ALA A 1 29.96 -1.92 -15.41
N ALA A 2 30.80 -1.81 -16.44
CA ALA A 2 30.42 -1.15 -17.71
C ALA A 2 29.18 -1.77 -18.41
N ALA A 3 29.12 -3.10 -18.51
CA ALA A 3 27.96 -3.79 -19.10
C ALA A 3 26.64 -3.56 -18.33
N LEU A 4 26.70 -3.49 -17.00
CA LEU A 4 25.51 -3.22 -16.18
C LEU A 4 25.02 -1.77 -16.36
N GLU A 5 25.93 -0.80 -16.47
CA GLU A 5 25.54 0.58 -16.75
C GLU A 5 24.94 0.74 -18.16
N GLU A 6 25.41 -0.03 -19.15
CA GLU A 6 24.78 -0.08 -20.47
C GLU A 6 23.35 -0.63 -20.40
N LEU A 7 23.11 -1.72 -19.65
CA LEU A 7 21.76 -2.25 -19.43
C LEU A 7 20.84 -1.23 -18.74
N LYS A 8 21.35 -0.51 -17.73
CA LYS A 8 20.62 0.56 -17.06
C LYS A 8 20.26 1.68 -18.02
N GLN A 9 21.17 2.06 -18.91
CA GLN A 9 20.92 3.06 -19.94
C GLN A 9 19.82 2.59 -20.92
N ARG A 10 19.84 1.33 -21.35
CA ARG A 10 18.78 0.74 -22.19
C ARG A 10 17.42 0.71 -21.50
N ALA A 11 17.39 0.38 -20.21
CA ALA A 11 16.17 0.45 -19.42
C ALA A 11 15.60 1.88 -19.41
N CYS A 12 16.46 2.89 -19.18
CA CYS A 12 16.05 4.29 -19.22
C CYS A 12 15.49 4.73 -20.57
N GLU A 13 16.17 4.37 -21.67
CA GLU A 13 15.73 4.65 -23.04
C GLU A 13 14.36 4.01 -23.34
N SER A 14 14.12 2.79 -22.86
CA SER A 14 12.82 2.12 -23.01
C SER A 14 11.68 2.88 -22.34
N VAL A 15 11.91 3.42 -21.13
CA VAL A 15 10.92 4.27 -20.45
C VAL A 15 10.64 5.53 -21.27
N ASP A 16 11.68 6.19 -21.79
CA ASP A 16 11.52 7.40 -22.60
C ASP A 16 10.76 7.13 -23.90
N LEU A 17 11.05 6.02 -24.57
CA LEU A 17 10.35 5.59 -25.79
C LEU A 17 8.86 5.29 -25.54
N ASN A 18 8.51 4.84 -24.34
CA ASN A 18 7.13 4.50 -23.96
C ASN A 18 6.43 5.58 -23.13
N ALA A 19 7.06 6.74 -22.89
CA ALA A 19 6.55 7.80 -22.01
C ALA A 19 5.12 8.23 -22.35
N ALA A 20 4.80 8.44 -23.63
CA ALA A 20 3.45 8.83 -24.04
C ALA A 20 2.40 7.74 -23.76
N ARG A 21 2.77 6.45 -23.88
CA ARG A 21 1.87 5.33 -23.62
C ARG A 21 1.63 5.13 -22.13
N LEU A 22 2.70 5.22 -21.33
CA LEU A 22 2.64 5.16 -19.87
C LEU A 22 1.79 6.30 -19.31
N GLY A 23 1.98 7.52 -19.81
CA GLY A 23 1.14 8.64 -19.40
C GLY A 23 -0.30 8.55 -19.87
N ALA A 24 -0.57 7.92 -21.01
CA ALA A 24 -1.93 7.62 -21.45
C ALA A 24 -2.61 6.58 -20.54
N LEU A 25 -1.88 5.51 -20.18
CA LEU A 25 -2.33 4.49 -19.22
C LEU A 25 -2.70 5.13 -17.87
N SER A 26 -1.80 5.95 -17.31
CA SER A 26 -2.02 6.68 -16.05
C SER A 26 -3.23 7.58 -16.12
N ARG A 27 -3.35 8.38 -17.19
CA ARG A 27 -4.47 9.31 -17.38
C ARG A 27 -5.81 8.61 -17.52
N ASP A 28 -5.84 7.47 -18.19
CA ASP A 28 -7.05 6.70 -18.41
C ASP A 28 -7.59 6.15 -17.07
N ILE A 29 -6.71 5.57 -16.24
CA ILE A 29 -7.03 5.15 -14.87
C ILE A 29 -7.50 6.36 -14.04
N TRP A 30 -6.70 7.44 -14.04
CA TRP A 30 -6.99 8.65 -13.26
C TRP A 30 -8.37 9.25 -13.56
N SER A 31 -8.78 9.27 -14.84
CA SER A 31 -10.03 9.88 -15.28
C SER A 31 -11.29 9.08 -14.92
N ARG A 32 -11.15 7.82 -14.51
CA ARG A 32 -12.24 6.89 -14.23
C ARG A 32 -12.02 6.21 -12.88
N PRO A 33 -12.06 6.96 -11.78
CA PRO A 33 -11.76 6.43 -10.45
C PRO A 33 -12.77 5.35 -10.05
N GLU A 34 -12.26 4.21 -9.62
CA GLU A 34 -13.04 3.07 -9.16
C GLU A 34 -12.59 2.66 -7.75
N LEU A 35 -13.55 2.30 -6.91
CA LEU A 35 -13.29 1.99 -5.50
C LEU A 35 -12.71 0.59 -5.32
N ALA A 36 -12.16 0.34 -4.14
CA ALA A 36 -11.69 -0.96 -3.69
C ALA A 36 -12.62 -2.12 -4.11
N TYR A 37 -12.04 -3.14 -4.74
CA TYR A 37 -12.69 -4.34 -5.30
C TYR A 37 -13.65 -4.11 -6.48
N ALA A 38 -13.80 -2.86 -6.94
CA ALA A 38 -14.66 -2.47 -8.06
C ALA A 38 -13.88 -1.85 -9.24
N GLU A 39 -12.55 -1.97 -9.24
CA GLU A 39 -11.60 -1.39 -10.21
C GLU A 39 -11.56 -2.13 -11.55
N HIS A 40 -12.73 -2.40 -12.12
CA HIS A 40 -12.88 -3.18 -13.34
C HIS A 40 -12.27 -2.50 -14.57
N GLN A 41 -12.48 -1.20 -14.73
CA GLN A 41 -11.95 -0.45 -15.87
C GLN A 41 -10.44 -0.25 -15.75
N ALA A 42 -9.93 0.04 -14.56
CA ALA A 42 -8.48 0.14 -14.36
C ALA A 42 -7.78 -1.20 -14.62
N HIS A 43 -8.34 -2.30 -14.09
CA HIS A 43 -7.91 -3.67 -14.40
C HIS A 43 -7.90 -3.95 -15.91
N ASP A 44 -9.00 -3.68 -16.61
CA ASP A 44 -9.13 -3.95 -18.04
C ASP A 44 -8.15 -3.11 -18.86
N THR A 45 -7.84 -1.90 -18.40
CA THR A 45 -6.85 -1.02 -19.03
C THR A 45 -5.43 -1.56 -18.90
N LEU A 46 -5.04 -1.99 -17.70
CA LEU A 46 -3.72 -2.57 -17.45
C LEU A 46 -3.53 -3.92 -18.16
N THR A 47 -4.54 -4.79 -18.13
CA THR A 47 -4.47 -6.08 -18.82
C THR A 47 -4.39 -5.94 -20.33
N ARG A 48 -5.15 -5.00 -20.92
CA ARG A 48 -5.04 -4.64 -22.34
C ARG A 48 -3.67 -4.08 -22.71
N PHE A 49 -3.13 -3.20 -21.85
CA PHE A 49 -1.79 -2.64 -22.03
C PHE A 49 -0.73 -3.74 -22.16
N PHE A 50 -0.72 -4.71 -21.24
CA PHE A 50 0.24 -5.82 -21.28
C PHE A 50 -0.04 -6.88 -22.35
N SER A 51 -1.30 -7.07 -22.77
CA SER A 51 -1.67 -8.04 -23.81
C SER A 51 -1.19 -7.65 -25.21
N GLY A 52 -0.63 -6.45 -25.37
CA GLY A 52 0.01 -6.01 -26.61
C GLY A 52 -0.91 -5.24 -27.56
N GLU A 53 -2.16 -5.00 -27.20
CA GLU A 53 -3.06 -4.13 -27.98
C GLU A 53 -2.52 -2.69 -28.02
N ASP A 54 -2.05 -2.19 -26.89
CA ASP A 54 -1.46 -0.85 -26.75
C ASP A 54 0.09 -0.88 -26.78
N LEU A 55 0.70 -2.08 -26.81
CA LEU A 55 2.15 -2.31 -26.82
C LEU A 55 2.59 -3.28 -27.95
N PRO A 56 2.98 -2.78 -29.13
CA PRO A 56 3.50 -3.61 -30.20
C PRO A 56 4.77 -4.38 -29.76
N GLY A 57 4.76 -5.71 -29.88
CA GLY A 57 5.92 -6.57 -29.58
C GLY A 57 6.03 -7.05 -28.13
N ALA A 58 5.00 -6.85 -27.30
CA ALA A 58 4.99 -7.26 -25.91
C ALA A 58 4.35 -8.66 -25.75
N ALA A 59 5.16 -9.72 -25.80
CA ALA A 59 4.71 -11.08 -25.50
C ALA A 59 4.65 -11.31 -23.98
N TRP A 60 3.78 -10.60 -23.26
CA TRP A 60 3.46 -10.91 -21.86
C TRP A 60 2.38 -11.99 -21.80
N ALA A 61 2.58 -12.98 -20.93
CA ALA A 61 1.54 -13.94 -20.59
C ALA A 61 0.61 -13.33 -19.54
N VAL A 62 -0.49 -12.73 -20.00
CA VAL A 62 -1.47 -12.06 -19.15
C VAL A 62 -2.55 -13.02 -18.65
N GLN A 63 -2.77 -13.01 -17.34
CA GLN A 63 -3.84 -13.70 -16.62
C GLN A 63 -4.72 -12.62 -15.96
N PRO A 64 -5.83 -12.21 -16.61
CA PRO A 64 -6.79 -11.30 -16.01
C PRO A 64 -7.54 -11.99 -14.87
N ARG A 65 -8.07 -11.22 -13.92
CA ARG A 65 -8.84 -11.73 -12.76
C ARG A 65 -8.08 -12.81 -11.98
N TYR A 66 -6.78 -12.58 -11.80
CA TYR A 66 -5.86 -13.52 -11.15
C TYR A 66 -6.12 -13.54 -9.64
N LYS A 67 -6.73 -14.63 -9.14
CA LYS A 67 -7.09 -14.88 -7.73
C LYS A 67 -8.19 -13.98 -7.17
N LEU A 68 -8.23 -12.68 -7.53
CA LEU A 68 -9.30 -11.74 -7.20
C LEU A 68 -9.96 -11.19 -8.47
N GLY A 69 -11.20 -10.69 -8.35
CA GLY A 69 -12.03 -10.26 -9.48
C GLY A 69 -11.49 -9.08 -10.28
N THR A 70 -10.66 -8.23 -9.65
CA THR A 70 -10.01 -7.04 -10.24
C THR A 70 -8.49 -7.09 -10.14
N ALA A 71 -7.89 -8.23 -9.76
CA ALA A 71 -6.43 -8.42 -9.81
C ALA A 71 -6.01 -9.02 -11.16
N PHE A 72 -4.75 -8.83 -11.56
CA PHE A 72 -4.19 -9.49 -12.74
C PHE A 72 -2.73 -9.88 -12.54
N ARG A 73 -2.24 -10.78 -13.38
CA ARG A 73 -0.82 -11.16 -13.44
C ARG A 73 -0.35 -11.12 -14.88
N ALA A 74 0.76 -10.45 -15.17
CA ALA A 74 1.40 -10.46 -16.48
C ALA A 74 2.85 -10.91 -16.34
N ASP A 75 3.22 -12.04 -16.95
CA ASP A 75 4.57 -12.60 -16.86
C ASP A 75 5.34 -12.43 -18.18
N TRP A 76 6.64 -12.15 -18.08
CA TRP A 76 7.58 -12.18 -19.20
C TRP A 76 8.89 -12.89 -18.79
N GLY A 77 9.56 -13.51 -19.76
CA GLY A 77 10.83 -14.21 -19.56
C GLY A 77 10.70 -15.73 -19.49
N THR A 78 11.84 -16.43 -19.41
CA THR A 78 11.91 -17.90 -19.48
C THR A 78 11.72 -18.57 -18.12
N ALA A 79 10.82 -19.53 -18.06
CA ALA A 79 10.65 -20.45 -16.92
C ALA A 79 11.75 -21.56 -16.84
N ALA A 80 12.81 -21.50 -17.66
CA ALA A 80 13.84 -22.56 -17.75
C ALA A 80 15.25 -21.99 -18.07
N PRO A 81 16.34 -22.58 -17.51
CA PRO A 81 16.38 -23.83 -16.74
C PRO A 81 16.29 -23.65 -15.20
N GLN A 82 15.45 -24.51 -14.61
CA GLN A 82 15.34 -24.99 -13.22
C GLN A 82 14.99 -24.03 -12.08
N CYS A 83 15.39 -22.76 -12.04
CA CYS A 83 14.89 -21.78 -11.06
C CYS A 83 15.23 -20.35 -11.55
N PRO A 84 14.35 -19.70 -12.34
CA PRO A 84 14.59 -18.31 -12.70
C PRO A 84 14.49 -17.43 -11.45
N LEU A 85 15.28 -16.36 -11.40
CA LEU A 85 15.07 -15.29 -10.43
C LEU A 85 13.74 -14.60 -10.76
N ARG A 86 12.80 -14.58 -9.82
CA ARG A 86 11.45 -14.03 -10.03
C ARG A 86 11.32 -12.65 -9.40
N ILE A 87 11.22 -11.64 -10.25
CA ILE A 87 11.08 -10.24 -9.84
C ILE A 87 9.67 -9.77 -10.18
N ALA A 88 9.00 -9.13 -9.23
CA ALA A 88 7.68 -8.56 -9.46
C ALA A 88 7.63 -7.04 -9.29
N PHE A 89 6.84 -6.38 -10.13
CA PHE A 89 6.43 -4.98 -9.97
C PHE A 89 4.94 -4.94 -9.66
N LEU A 90 4.56 -4.32 -8.54
CA LEU A 90 3.16 -4.22 -8.14
C LEU A 90 2.54 -2.95 -8.73
N CYS A 91 1.26 -3.03 -9.05
CA CYS A 91 0.45 -1.93 -9.57
C CYS A 91 -0.83 -1.81 -8.75
N GLU A 92 -1.00 -0.72 -8.02
CA GLU A 92 -2.27 -0.33 -7.39
C GLU A 92 -3.07 0.59 -8.31
N TYR A 93 -4.38 0.61 -8.17
CA TYR A 93 -5.26 1.37 -9.07
C TYR A 93 -6.68 1.57 -8.53
N ASP A 94 -6.90 1.40 -7.24
CA ASP A 94 -8.13 1.82 -6.57
C ASP A 94 -8.13 3.32 -6.24
N ALA A 95 -9.32 3.85 -6.02
CA ALA A 95 -9.57 5.25 -5.73
C ALA A 95 -10.36 5.42 -4.43
N LEU A 96 -10.41 6.66 -3.94
CA LEU A 96 -11.08 7.04 -2.71
C LEU A 96 -12.52 7.52 -2.94
N PRO A 97 -13.48 7.17 -2.06
CA PRO A 97 -14.86 7.62 -2.15
C PRO A 97 -14.98 9.16 -2.17
N GLY A 98 -15.53 9.69 -3.26
CA GLY A 98 -15.77 11.13 -3.43
C GLY A 98 -14.53 11.99 -3.72
N LEU A 99 -13.31 11.42 -3.66
CA LEU A 99 -12.06 12.15 -3.89
C LEU A 99 -11.32 11.74 -5.18
N GLY A 100 -11.61 10.55 -5.72
CA GLY A 100 -10.88 10.00 -6.87
C GLY A 100 -9.51 9.47 -6.46
N HIS A 101 -8.51 9.52 -7.35
CA HIS A 101 -7.16 9.05 -7.07
C HIS A 101 -6.34 10.05 -6.21
N ALA A 102 -6.87 10.43 -5.05
CA ALA A 102 -6.22 11.33 -4.11
C ALA A 102 -5.01 10.72 -3.38
N CYS A 103 -4.74 9.43 -3.59
CA CYS A 103 -3.51 8.76 -3.17
C CYS A 103 -2.55 8.48 -4.35
N GLY A 104 -2.97 8.83 -5.57
CA GLY A 104 -2.13 8.74 -6.77
C GLY A 104 -1.90 7.32 -7.31
N HIS A 105 -2.81 6.37 -7.05
CA HIS A 105 -2.65 4.97 -7.49
C HIS A 105 -2.54 4.84 -9.02
N ASN A 106 -3.07 5.78 -9.80
CA ASN A 106 -2.81 5.85 -11.24
C ASN A 106 -1.30 5.95 -11.59
N LEU A 107 -0.52 6.69 -10.79
CA LEU A 107 0.92 6.80 -10.95
C LEU A 107 1.64 5.55 -10.44
N ILE A 108 1.13 4.87 -9.41
CA ILE A 108 1.67 3.59 -8.92
C ILE A 108 1.58 2.53 -10.03
N ALA A 109 0.40 2.40 -10.65
CA ALA A 109 0.21 1.55 -11.83
C ALA A 109 1.15 1.90 -12.99
N GLU A 110 1.30 3.19 -13.30
CA GLU A 110 2.20 3.67 -14.34
C GLU A 110 3.66 3.31 -14.05
N VAL A 111 4.12 3.55 -12.82
CA VAL A 111 5.51 3.30 -12.40
C VAL A 111 5.83 1.81 -12.44
N GLY A 112 4.94 0.97 -11.90
CA GLY A 112 5.10 -0.48 -11.93
C GLY A 112 5.17 -1.01 -13.37
N ALA A 113 4.28 -0.52 -14.23
CA ALA A 113 4.28 -0.90 -15.64
C ALA A 113 5.52 -0.43 -16.40
N GLY A 114 5.93 0.83 -16.20
CA GLY A 114 7.12 1.41 -16.81
C GLY A 114 8.40 0.67 -16.40
N ALA A 115 8.53 0.33 -15.11
CA ALA A 115 9.70 -0.38 -14.60
C ALA A 115 9.80 -1.80 -15.18
N ALA A 116 8.67 -2.50 -15.31
CA ALA A 116 8.63 -3.84 -15.90
C ALA A 116 9.01 -3.83 -17.40
N LEU A 117 8.50 -2.87 -18.17
CA LEU A 117 8.87 -2.69 -19.58
C LEU A 117 10.36 -2.34 -19.75
N ALA A 118 10.88 -1.49 -18.87
CA ALA A 118 12.28 -1.10 -18.87
C ALA A 118 13.21 -2.28 -18.58
N LEU A 119 12.87 -3.10 -17.57
CA LEU A 119 13.63 -4.30 -17.24
C LEU A 119 13.60 -5.32 -18.38
N LYS A 120 12.42 -5.60 -18.95
CA LYS A 120 12.27 -6.45 -20.15
C LYS A 120 13.18 -5.96 -21.28
N ALA A 121 13.08 -4.69 -21.64
CA ALA A 121 13.84 -4.13 -22.77
C ALA A 121 15.35 -4.25 -22.57
N ALA A 122 15.86 -4.00 -21.36
CA ALA A 122 17.27 -4.21 -21.04
C ALA A 122 17.68 -5.69 -21.20
N LEU A 123 16.90 -6.62 -20.66
CA LEU A 123 17.21 -8.06 -20.70
C LEU A 123 17.15 -8.63 -22.14
N GLU A 124 16.28 -8.10 -23.01
CA GLU A 124 16.20 -8.50 -24.43
C GLU A 124 17.43 -8.10 -25.25
N THR A 125 18.27 -7.17 -24.76
CA THR A 125 19.51 -6.80 -25.46
C THR A 125 20.65 -7.79 -25.27
N LEU A 126 20.52 -8.73 -24.33
CA LEU A 126 21.56 -9.70 -24.03
C LEU A 126 21.62 -10.78 -25.12
N ALA A 127 22.85 -11.13 -25.51
CA ALA A 127 23.09 -12.19 -26.50
C ALA A 127 22.64 -13.57 -25.98
N GLU A 128 22.74 -13.80 -24.68
CA GLU A 128 22.31 -15.02 -24.01
C GLU A 128 21.14 -14.71 -23.05
N PRO A 129 20.03 -15.46 -23.10
CA PRO A 129 18.92 -15.26 -22.18
C PRO A 129 19.37 -15.45 -20.72
N THR A 130 19.09 -14.46 -19.88
CA THR A 130 19.29 -14.58 -18.43
C THR A 130 18.08 -15.29 -17.82
N PRO A 131 18.25 -16.25 -16.88
CA PRO A 131 17.14 -16.96 -16.24
C PRO A 131 16.40 -16.05 -15.24
N VAL A 132 15.64 -15.08 -15.76
CA VAL A 132 14.83 -14.13 -14.99
C VAL A 132 13.39 -14.21 -15.49
N GLN A 133 12.47 -14.22 -14.55
CA GLN A 133 11.04 -14.03 -14.80
C GLN A 133 10.64 -12.67 -14.22
N VAL A 134 10.04 -11.83 -15.06
CA VAL A 134 9.47 -10.54 -14.66
C VAL A 134 7.96 -10.70 -14.58
N THR A 135 7.38 -10.34 -13.44
CA THR A 135 5.93 -10.37 -13.21
C THR A 135 5.43 -8.95 -12.94
N VAL A 136 4.33 -8.55 -13.58
CA VAL A 136 3.54 -7.41 -13.14
C VAL A 136 2.31 -7.95 -12.45
N LEU A 137 2.10 -7.56 -11.20
CA LEU A 137 0.97 -8.00 -10.40
C LEU A 137 0.08 -6.81 -10.10
N GLY A 138 -1.15 -6.86 -10.61
CA GLY A 138 -2.19 -5.88 -10.28
C GLY A 138 -2.80 -6.19 -8.93
N THR A 139 -2.70 -5.23 -8.02
CA THR A 139 -3.08 -5.36 -6.61
C THR A 139 -4.20 -4.36 -6.29
N PRO A 140 -5.47 -4.78 -6.33
CA PRO A 140 -6.61 -3.92 -6.04
C PRO A 140 -6.75 -3.63 -4.53
N ALA A 141 -7.68 -2.73 -4.19
CA ALA A 141 -8.22 -2.57 -2.85
C ALA A 141 -7.20 -2.30 -1.72
N GLU A 142 -6.21 -1.44 -1.97
CA GLU A 142 -5.27 -1.03 -0.93
C GLU A 142 -5.91 -0.04 0.06
N GLU A 143 -6.79 0.85 -0.40
CA GLU A 143 -7.41 1.89 0.45
C GLU A 143 -8.49 1.32 1.37
N GLN A 144 -9.05 0.18 1.01
CA GLN A 144 -10.09 -0.48 1.80
C GLN A 144 -10.07 -2.00 1.61
N GLY A 145 -9.80 -2.72 2.69
CA GLY A 145 -9.93 -4.17 2.77
C GLY A 145 -8.67 -4.96 2.46
N GLY A 146 -7.60 -4.35 1.94
CA GLY A 146 -6.26 -4.96 1.85
C GLY A 146 -6.15 -6.06 0.80
N GLY A 147 -6.35 -5.72 -0.47
CA GLY A 147 -6.36 -6.71 -1.55
C GLY A 147 -5.04 -7.47 -1.71
N LYS A 148 -3.88 -6.91 -1.33
CA LYS A 148 -2.62 -7.69 -1.31
C LYS A 148 -2.65 -8.79 -0.26
N ILE A 149 -3.33 -8.59 0.86
CA ILE A 149 -3.47 -9.59 1.92
C ILE A 149 -4.29 -10.77 1.42
N ASP A 150 -5.37 -10.50 0.68
CA ASP A 150 -6.17 -11.56 0.05
C ASP A 150 -5.43 -12.26 -1.08
N LEU A 151 -4.62 -11.54 -1.86
CA LEU A 151 -3.71 -12.13 -2.84
C LEU A 151 -2.63 -13.02 -2.20
N ILE A 152 -2.08 -12.62 -1.05
CA ILE A 152 -1.14 -13.43 -0.27
C ILE A 152 -1.83 -14.74 0.17
N LYS A 153 -3.03 -14.66 0.76
CA LYS A 153 -3.81 -15.85 1.17
C LYS A 153 -4.11 -16.78 -0.02
N ALA A 154 -4.27 -16.22 -1.21
CA ALA A 154 -4.53 -16.98 -2.44
C ALA A 154 -3.25 -17.52 -3.15
N GLY A 155 -2.07 -17.30 -2.57
CA GLY A 155 -0.77 -17.77 -3.09
C GLY A 155 -0.26 -16.96 -4.29
N ALA A 156 -0.65 -15.69 -4.45
CA ALA A 156 -0.23 -14.86 -5.57
C ALA A 156 1.26 -14.48 -5.52
N PHE A 157 1.82 -14.38 -4.31
CA PHE A 157 3.21 -14.00 -4.04
C PHE A 157 4.16 -15.19 -3.91
N ASP A 158 3.64 -16.42 -3.97
CA ASP A 158 4.42 -17.64 -3.78
C ASP A 158 5.53 -17.77 -4.84
N GLY A 159 6.77 -17.97 -4.36
CA GLY A 159 7.93 -18.20 -5.21
C GLY A 159 8.54 -16.95 -5.84
N LEU A 160 8.02 -15.74 -5.55
CA LEU A 160 8.69 -14.49 -5.90
C LEU A 160 9.94 -14.30 -5.04
N ASP A 161 11.02 -13.77 -5.63
CA ASP A 161 12.28 -13.52 -4.95
C ASP A 161 12.42 -12.08 -4.46
N VAL A 162 11.95 -11.10 -5.25
CA VAL A 162 11.99 -9.67 -4.91
C VAL A 162 10.78 -8.96 -5.50
N VAL A 163 10.13 -8.07 -4.73
CA VAL A 163 9.01 -7.23 -5.17
C VAL A 163 9.37 -5.74 -5.13
N PHE A 164 8.85 -4.97 -6.07
CA PHE A 164 9.03 -3.53 -6.17
C PHE A 164 7.67 -2.84 -6.34
N MET A 165 7.47 -1.75 -5.62
CA MET A 165 6.33 -0.84 -5.78
C MET A 165 6.79 0.54 -5.34
N ALA A 166 6.32 1.62 -5.95
CA ALA A 166 6.66 2.96 -5.46
C ALA A 166 5.43 3.84 -5.38
N HIS A 167 5.38 4.64 -4.33
CA HIS A 167 4.22 5.41 -3.95
C HIS A 167 4.45 6.91 -4.17
N PRO A 168 3.53 7.64 -4.81
CA PRO A 168 3.66 9.08 -4.95
C PRO A 168 3.48 9.79 -3.59
N SER A 169 4.26 10.83 -3.35
CA SER A 169 4.22 11.66 -2.14
C SER A 169 4.65 13.10 -2.47
N GLN A 170 4.78 13.90 -1.42
CA GLN A 170 5.28 15.28 -1.39
C GLN A 170 6.82 15.30 -1.34
N GLU A 171 7.44 14.17 -1.03
CA GLU A 171 8.90 14.05 -0.88
C GLU A 171 9.40 12.75 -1.51
N ASN A 172 10.68 12.72 -1.91
CA ASN A 172 11.32 11.45 -2.29
C ASN A 172 11.97 10.81 -1.07
N ALA A 173 11.61 9.57 -0.79
CA ALA A 173 12.22 8.77 0.26
C ALA A 173 12.46 7.36 -0.27
N ALA A 174 13.61 6.75 0.06
CA ALA A 174 13.83 5.34 -0.27
C ALA A 174 13.00 4.41 0.62
N TYR A 175 12.52 4.93 1.76
CA TYR A 175 11.73 4.25 2.76
C TYR A 175 11.10 5.29 3.69
N LEU A 176 9.83 5.08 4.04
CA LEU A 176 9.18 5.71 5.19
C LEU A 176 8.69 4.59 6.13
N PRO A 177 8.69 4.80 7.45
CA PRO A 177 8.25 3.80 8.41
C PRO A 177 6.72 3.72 8.46
N ASP A 178 6.10 3.07 7.47
CA ASP A 178 4.67 2.78 7.49
C ASP A 178 4.32 1.89 8.68
N VAL A 179 3.26 2.27 9.37
CA VAL A 179 2.83 1.64 10.64
C VAL A 179 1.76 0.60 10.42
N ALA A 180 1.70 -0.34 11.35
CA ALA A 180 0.62 -1.32 11.41
C ALA A 180 -0.70 -0.64 11.78
N GLU A 181 -1.80 -1.15 11.23
CA GLU A 181 -3.14 -0.58 11.34
C GLU A 181 -4.19 -1.69 11.58
N HIS A 182 -5.18 -1.38 12.42
CA HIS A 182 -6.35 -2.23 12.67
C HIS A 182 -7.65 -1.40 12.67
N ASP A 183 -8.55 -1.74 11.77
CA ASP A 183 -9.90 -1.22 11.71
C ASP A 183 -10.79 -1.84 12.79
N VAL A 184 -11.64 -1.03 13.43
CA VAL A 184 -12.63 -1.50 14.42
C VAL A 184 -13.98 -0.84 14.19
N THR A 185 -15.01 -1.67 13.96
CA THR A 185 -16.42 -1.27 14.04
C THR A 185 -16.99 -1.64 15.40
N VAL A 186 -17.60 -0.67 16.08
CA VAL A 186 -18.22 -0.86 17.40
C VAL A 186 -19.71 -0.55 17.30
N LYS A 187 -20.54 -1.50 17.72
CA LYS A 187 -22.00 -1.34 17.73
C LYS A 187 -22.53 -1.49 19.15
N TYR A 188 -23.23 -0.48 19.63
CA TYR A 188 -23.94 -0.55 20.90
C TYR A 188 -25.43 -0.79 20.67
N TYR A 189 -26.00 -1.71 21.45
CA TYR A 189 -27.41 -2.05 21.44
C TYR A 189 -28.00 -1.80 22.83
N GLY A 190 -29.01 -0.93 22.86
CA GLY A 190 -29.75 -0.54 24.05
C GLY A 190 -31.26 -0.77 23.87
N LYS A 191 -32.06 0.12 24.45
CA LYS A 191 -33.52 0.05 24.45
C LYS A 191 -34.11 1.45 24.34
N ALA A 192 -34.96 1.66 23.34
CA ALA A 192 -35.60 2.94 23.13
C ALA A 192 -36.66 3.21 24.20
N SER A 193 -36.81 4.48 24.57
CA SER A 193 -37.88 4.99 25.41
C SER A 193 -38.13 6.46 25.12
N HIS A 194 -39.28 6.99 25.55
CA HIS A 194 -39.59 8.40 25.43
C HIS A 194 -38.71 9.22 26.38
N ALA A 195 -37.80 10.02 25.83
CA ALA A 195 -36.72 10.65 26.59
C ALA A 195 -37.22 11.54 27.74
N ALA A 196 -38.35 12.22 27.58
CA ALA A 196 -38.91 13.08 28.62
C ALA A 196 -39.88 12.38 29.58
N ALA A 197 -40.51 11.27 29.16
CA ALA A 197 -41.65 10.72 29.88
C ALA A 197 -41.27 9.49 30.71
N TYR A 198 -40.44 8.61 30.15
CA TYR A 198 -40.06 7.35 30.78
C TYR A 198 -38.55 7.05 30.57
N PRO A 199 -37.63 8.00 30.82
CA PRO A 199 -36.21 7.78 30.54
C PRO A 199 -35.62 6.56 31.26
N TRP A 200 -36.11 6.25 32.46
CA TRP A 200 -35.69 5.09 33.27
C TRP A 200 -36.04 3.73 32.65
N GLU A 201 -36.94 3.67 31.67
CA GLU A 201 -37.27 2.44 30.94
C GLU A 201 -36.31 2.17 29.76
N GLY A 202 -35.47 3.14 29.41
CA GLY A 202 -34.53 3.08 28.29
C GLY A 202 -33.13 2.64 28.69
N VAL A 203 -32.35 2.23 27.68
CA VAL A 203 -30.91 1.95 27.77
C VAL A 203 -30.26 2.69 26.60
N ASN A 204 -29.47 3.72 26.89
CA ASN A 204 -29.06 4.70 25.90
C ASN A 204 -27.75 4.31 25.19
N ALA A 205 -27.87 3.87 23.94
CA ALA A 205 -26.71 3.50 23.11
C ALA A 205 -25.86 4.71 22.69
N LEU A 206 -26.43 5.93 22.64
CA LEU A 206 -25.65 7.13 22.37
C LEU A 206 -24.77 7.53 23.55
N ASP A 207 -25.27 7.35 24.78
CA ASP A 207 -24.44 7.57 25.98
C ASP A 207 -23.25 6.59 26.00
N ALA A 208 -23.44 5.35 25.56
CA ALA A 208 -22.35 4.38 25.42
C ALA A 208 -21.30 4.85 24.39
N ALA A 209 -21.74 5.34 23.23
CA ALA A 209 -20.83 5.89 22.22
C ALA A 209 -20.06 7.12 22.72
N VAL A 210 -20.72 8.03 23.43
CA VAL A 210 -20.08 9.24 24.02
C VAL A 210 -19.10 8.85 25.12
N LEU A 211 -19.47 7.91 26.01
CA LEU A 211 -18.56 7.40 27.03
C LEU A 211 -17.35 6.70 26.42
N ALA A 212 -17.52 5.92 25.36
CA ALA A 212 -16.41 5.33 24.63
C ALA A 212 -15.45 6.41 24.10
N TYR A 213 -15.98 7.48 23.50
CA TYR A 213 -15.18 8.61 23.02
C TYR A 213 -14.39 9.29 24.16
N ASN A 214 -15.04 9.49 25.31
CA ASN A 214 -14.40 10.07 26.49
C ASN A 214 -13.32 9.15 27.08
N ASN A 215 -13.59 7.84 27.17
CA ASN A 215 -12.64 6.84 27.63
C ASN A 215 -11.38 6.84 26.75
N LEU A 216 -11.56 6.90 25.43
CA LEU A 216 -10.45 7.01 24.49
C LEU A 216 -9.69 8.33 24.64
N SER A 217 -10.40 9.45 24.89
CA SER A 217 -9.77 10.75 25.12
C SER A 217 -8.80 10.73 26.31
N VAL A 218 -9.19 10.10 27.42
CA VAL A 218 -8.30 9.98 28.59
C VAL A 218 -7.24 8.89 28.43
N LEU A 219 -7.50 7.83 27.64
CA LEU A 219 -6.51 6.81 27.30
C LEU A 219 -5.29 7.41 26.59
N ARG A 220 -5.46 8.49 25.81
CA ARG A 220 -4.37 9.14 25.05
C ARG A 220 -3.18 9.55 25.91
N GLN A 221 -3.39 9.93 27.17
CA GLN A 221 -2.26 10.24 28.07
C GLN A 221 -1.35 9.02 28.26
N GLN A 222 -1.92 7.81 28.24
CA GLN A 222 -1.23 6.54 28.51
C GLN A 222 -0.88 5.77 27.24
N MET A 223 -1.00 6.42 26.06
CA MET A 223 -0.53 5.91 24.79
C MET A 223 0.92 6.31 24.56
N LYS A 224 1.66 5.51 23.79
CA LYS A 224 2.97 5.96 23.31
C LYS A 224 2.81 7.13 22.33
N PRO A 225 3.80 8.05 22.23
CA PRO A 225 3.76 9.16 21.28
C PRO A 225 3.59 8.74 19.82
N SER A 226 3.97 7.50 19.46
CA SER A 226 3.85 6.92 18.12
C SER A 226 2.51 6.25 17.84
N TRP A 227 1.62 6.11 18.83
CA TRP A 227 0.33 5.43 18.65
C TRP A 227 -0.75 6.41 18.23
N ARG A 228 -1.67 5.99 17.35
CA ARG A 228 -2.83 6.79 16.96
C ARG A 228 -4.10 5.96 17.10
N VAL A 229 -5.17 6.64 17.51
CA VAL A 229 -6.54 6.12 17.54
C VAL A 229 -7.43 7.26 17.09
N HIS A 230 -8.20 7.06 16.04
CA HIS A 230 -9.12 8.07 15.49
C HIS A 230 -10.32 7.38 14.86
N GLY A 231 -11.47 8.06 14.87
CA GLY A 231 -12.70 7.45 14.41
C GLY A 231 -13.88 8.42 14.40
N VAL A 232 -15.03 7.91 14.01
CA VAL A 232 -16.27 8.66 13.82
C VAL A 232 -17.46 7.88 14.39
N ILE A 233 -18.54 8.61 14.71
CA ILE A 233 -19.85 8.03 15.01
C ILE A 233 -20.64 7.98 13.70
N LYS A 234 -20.75 6.81 13.08
CA LYS A 234 -21.52 6.62 11.83
C LYS A 234 -23.03 6.70 12.06
N ASN A 235 -23.49 6.24 13.22
CA ASN A 235 -24.88 6.35 13.63
C ASN A 235 -24.97 6.74 15.10
N GLY A 236 -25.52 7.94 15.37
CA GLY A 236 -25.68 8.51 16.71
C GLY A 236 -27.14 8.63 17.16
N GLY A 237 -28.08 7.95 16.52
CA GLY A 237 -29.52 8.09 16.79
C GLY A 237 -30.26 9.00 15.80
N VAL A 238 -31.59 8.97 15.88
CA VAL A 238 -32.48 9.51 14.83
C VAL A 238 -33.24 10.77 15.25
N LYS A 239 -33.70 10.86 16.52
CA LYS A 239 -34.47 12.00 17.04
C LYS A 239 -34.18 12.27 18.52
N PRO A 240 -34.09 13.54 18.96
CA PRO A 240 -33.78 13.87 20.36
C PRO A 240 -34.80 13.41 21.41
N ASN A 241 -36.08 13.24 21.05
CA ASN A 241 -37.13 12.82 21.98
C ASN A 241 -37.24 11.29 22.14
N ILE A 242 -36.39 10.52 21.46
CA ILE A 242 -36.34 9.06 21.52
C ILE A 242 -34.94 8.68 22.01
N ILE A 243 -34.84 7.94 23.11
CA ILE A 243 -33.56 7.40 23.57
C ILE A 243 -33.00 6.46 22.49
N PRO A 244 -31.79 6.68 21.96
CA PRO A 244 -31.20 5.82 20.94
C PRO A 244 -31.01 4.38 21.45
N SER A 245 -31.59 3.40 20.75
CA SER A 245 -31.40 1.97 21.02
C SER A 245 -30.24 1.35 20.24
N TYR A 246 -29.64 2.10 19.32
CA TYR A 246 -28.52 1.64 18.50
C TYR A 246 -27.56 2.80 18.21
N THR A 247 -26.26 2.53 18.27
CA THR A 247 -25.22 3.40 17.72
C THR A 247 -24.12 2.57 17.06
N GLU A 248 -23.42 3.19 16.12
CA GLU A 248 -22.33 2.58 15.38
C GLU A 248 -21.16 3.55 15.27
N LEU A 249 -19.97 3.07 15.62
CA LEU A 249 -18.71 3.79 15.56
C LEU A 249 -17.73 3.03 14.66
N GLU A 250 -16.82 3.77 14.04
CA GLU A 250 -15.72 3.23 13.23
C GLU A 250 -14.43 3.92 13.65
N PHE A 251 -13.41 3.12 13.95
CA PHE A 251 -12.12 3.59 14.44
C PHE A 251 -10.98 2.87 13.73
N TYR A 252 -9.89 3.59 13.53
CA TYR A 252 -8.60 3.08 13.07
C TYR A 252 -7.59 3.20 14.21
N LEU A 253 -6.82 2.14 14.42
CA LEU A 253 -5.79 2.03 15.44
C LEU A 253 -4.45 1.85 14.74
N ARG A 254 -3.45 2.67 15.07
CA ARG A 254 -2.12 2.58 14.45
C ARG A 254 -1.01 2.52 15.47
N ALA A 255 -0.04 1.64 15.22
CA ALA A 255 1.18 1.52 16.01
C ALA A 255 2.37 1.07 15.15
N PRO A 256 3.62 1.37 15.55
CA PRO A 256 4.81 1.06 14.74
C PRO A 256 5.04 -0.42 14.39
N SER A 257 4.39 -1.34 15.10
CA SER A 257 4.52 -2.79 14.93
C SER A 257 3.22 -3.51 15.26
N MET A 258 3.02 -4.71 14.71
CA MET A 258 1.89 -5.58 15.09
C MET A 258 1.89 -5.92 16.58
N LYS A 259 3.08 -6.08 17.17
CA LYS A 259 3.23 -6.32 18.62
C LYS A 259 2.67 -5.16 19.44
N GLU A 260 2.99 -3.93 19.06
CA GLU A 260 2.47 -2.75 19.75
C GLU A 260 1.00 -2.51 19.44
N LEU A 261 0.57 -2.77 18.21
CA LEU A 261 -0.82 -2.64 17.79
C LEU A 261 -1.74 -3.55 18.60
N SER A 262 -1.30 -4.79 18.88
CA SER A 262 -2.05 -5.72 19.74
C SER A 262 -2.27 -5.15 21.15
N VAL A 263 -1.23 -4.55 21.75
CA VAL A 263 -1.32 -3.91 23.08
C VAL A 263 -2.25 -2.69 23.04
N LEU A 264 -2.17 -1.88 21.99
CA LEU A 264 -3.06 -0.73 21.81
C LEU A 264 -4.52 -1.18 21.64
N THR A 265 -4.75 -2.20 20.82
CA THR A 265 -6.07 -2.77 20.52
C THR A 265 -6.75 -3.25 21.79
N GLU A 266 -6.05 -4.02 22.63
CA GLU A 266 -6.60 -4.46 23.91
C GLU A 266 -7.05 -3.28 24.79
N LYS A 267 -6.23 -2.22 24.89
CA LYS A 267 -6.56 -1.02 25.67
C LYS A 267 -7.79 -0.30 25.13
N VAL A 268 -7.86 -0.14 23.81
CA VAL A 268 -8.96 0.53 23.11
C VAL A 268 -10.26 -0.27 23.22
N GLU A 269 -10.21 -1.59 23.02
CA GLU A 269 -11.38 -2.45 23.20
C GLU A 269 -11.92 -2.41 24.64
N ASN A 270 -11.04 -2.34 25.64
CA ASN A 270 -11.46 -2.19 27.03
C ASN A 270 -12.22 -0.87 27.26
N CYS A 271 -11.86 0.22 26.58
CA CYS A 271 -12.63 1.47 26.59
C CYS A 271 -14.04 1.29 25.98
N PHE A 272 -14.16 0.50 24.91
CA PHE A 272 -15.45 0.21 24.28
C PHE A 272 -16.33 -0.68 25.18
N LYS A 273 -15.74 -1.73 25.76
CA LYS A 273 -16.42 -2.68 26.66
C LYS A 273 -16.90 -1.99 27.94
N SER A 274 -16.09 -1.10 28.52
CA SER A 274 -16.45 -0.39 29.76
C SER A 274 -17.61 0.59 29.56
N ALA A 275 -17.70 1.24 28.40
CA ALA A 275 -18.82 2.11 28.08
C ALA A 275 -20.15 1.35 27.95
N ALA A 276 -20.10 0.12 27.40
CA ALA A 276 -21.26 -0.78 27.39
C ALA A 276 -21.70 -1.12 28.81
N LEU A 277 -20.74 -1.54 29.65
CA LEU A 277 -20.99 -1.93 31.03
C LEU A 277 -21.59 -0.78 31.84
N ALA A 278 -21.05 0.43 31.73
CA ALA A 278 -21.50 1.60 32.48
C ALA A 278 -22.94 2.02 32.14
N THR A 279 -23.38 1.76 30.91
CA THR A 279 -24.71 2.18 30.41
C THR A 279 -25.75 1.06 30.42
N GLY A 280 -25.32 -0.18 30.67
CA GLY A 280 -26.17 -1.37 30.51
C GLY A 280 -26.42 -1.78 29.06
N CYS A 281 -25.69 -1.20 28.10
CA CYS A 281 -25.77 -1.62 26.69
C CYS A 281 -25.08 -2.97 26.47
N LYS A 282 -25.53 -3.69 25.44
CA LYS A 282 -24.71 -4.73 24.80
C LYS A 282 -23.78 -4.07 23.80
N VAL A 283 -22.55 -4.57 23.68
CA VAL A 283 -21.59 -4.14 22.65
C VAL A 283 -21.22 -5.32 21.75
N GLU A 284 -21.08 -5.02 20.47
CA GLU A 284 -20.43 -5.87 19.47
C GLU A 284 -19.23 -5.10 18.94
N ILE A 285 -18.05 -5.73 18.99
CA ILE A 285 -16.81 -5.17 18.47
C ILE A 285 -16.37 -6.10 17.36
N LYS A 286 -16.23 -5.57 16.15
CA LYS A 286 -15.80 -6.32 14.97
C LYS A 286 -14.57 -5.62 14.39
N GLY A 287 -13.45 -6.34 14.31
CA GLY A 287 -12.26 -5.88 13.60
C GLY A 287 -12.46 -5.89 12.09
N GLY A 288 -11.58 -5.21 11.37
CA GLY A 288 -11.40 -5.37 9.92
C GLY A 288 -11.16 -6.83 9.54
N GLU A 289 -11.41 -7.17 8.27
CA GLU A 289 -11.11 -8.53 7.78
C GLU A 289 -9.61 -8.79 7.67
N ASN A 290 -8.83 -7.70 7.51
CA ASN A 290 -7.42 -7.72 7.23
C ASN A 290 -6.72 -6.62 8.03
N ASP A 291 -5.70 -7.00 8.82
CA ASP A 291 -4.82 -6.05 9.52
C ASP A 291 -3.64 -5.69 8.63
N TYR A 292 -3.30 -4.41 8.60
CA TYR A 292 -2.18 -3.92 7.80
C TYR A 292 -0.93 -3.98 8.67
N TYR A 293 0.13 -4.57 8.15
CA TYR A 293 1.38 -4.71 8.90
C TYR A 293 2.28 -3.50 8.65
N ASN A 294 3.24 -3.27 9.54
CA ASN A 294 4.28 -2.27 9.30
C ASN A 294 5.20 -2.70 8.14
N VAL A 295 5.71 -1.77 7.34
CA VAL A 295 6.63 -2.11 6.24
C VAL A 295 8.00 -2.49 6.80
N LEU A 296 8.49 -3.69 6.43
CA LEU A 296 9.84 -4.12 6.80
C LEU A 296 10.88 -3.50 5.84
N PRO A 297 11.89 -2.79 6.36
CA PRO A 297 12.93 -2.17 5.53
C PRO A 297 13.88 -3.23 4.94
N ASN A 298 14.26 -3.05 3.68
CA ASN A 298 15.37 -3.75 3.05
C ASN A 298 16.48 -2.75 2.71
N LYS A 299 17.51 -2.67 3.54
CA LYS A 299 18.53 -1.61 3.46
C LYS A 299 19.38 -1.74 2.19
N SER A 300 19.67 -2.96 1.76
CA SER A 300 20.39 -3.21 0.52
C SER A 300 19.62 -2.71 -0.69
N LEU A 301 18.32 -3.01 -0.81
CA LEU A 301 17.47 -2.45 -1.88
C LEU A 301 17.37 -0.93 -1.80
N GLN A 302 17.16 -0.37 -0.60
CA GLN A 302 17.09 1.08 -0.39
C GLN A 302 18.38 1.78 -0.83
N GLN A 303 19.53 1.19 -0.53
CA GLN A 303 20.83 1.77 -0.85
C GLN A 303 21.04 1.84 -2.37
N VAL A 304 20.84 0.74 -3.09
CA VAL A 304 21.01 0.74 -4.56
C VAL A 304 19.94 1.57 -5.26
N TYR A 305 18.72 1.65 -4.72
CA TYR A 305 17.69 2.57 -5.20
C TYR A 305 18.11 4.03 -5.05
N LYS A 306 18.66 4.42 -3.89
CA LYS A 306 19.20 5.78 -3.69
C LYS A 306 20.32 6.09 -4.67
N GLU A 307 21.25 5.14 -4.89
CA GLU A 307 22.35 5.30 -5.83
C GLU A 307 21.85 5.54 -7.27
N ASN A 308 20.91 4.71 -7.73
CA ASN A 308 20.32 4.85 -9.06
C ASN A 308 19.46 6.11 -9.19
N GLY A 309 18.64 6.43 -8.19
CA GLY A 309 17.81 7.63 -8.17
C GLY A 309 18.65 8.91 -8.22
N LYS A 310 19.77 8.97 -7.48
CA LYS A 310 20.69 10.13 -7.54
C LYS A 310 21.29 10.34 -8.92
N LYS A 311 21.63 9.26 -9.65
CA LYS A 311 22.10 9.36 -11.05
C LYS A 311 21.02 9.95 -11.98
N LEU A 312 19.75 9.79 -11.64
CA LEU A 312 18.60 10.34 -12.36
C LEU A 312 18.15 11.71 -11.81
N GLY A 313 18.92 12.31 -10.89
CA GLY A 313 18.60 13.60 -10.28
C GLY A 313 17.46 13.57 -9.27
N ILE A 314 17.21 12.42 -8.63
CA ILE A 314 16.28 12.31 -7.50
C ILE A 314 17.01 12.73 -6.21
N GLU A 315 16.47 13.74 -5.54
CA GLU A 315 16.93 14.19 -4.23
C GLU A 315 16.09 13.54 -3.14
N PHE A 316 16.74 12.76 -2.28
CA PHE A 316 16.10 12.05 -1.17
C PHE A 316 16.19 12.87 0.11
N ILE A 317 15.11 12.81 0.91
CA ILE A 317 15.09 13.39 2.25
C ILE A 317 16.13 12.73 3.17
N SER A 318 16.51 13.45 4.22
CA SER A 318 17.48 12.97 5.21
C SER A 318 16.90 11.86 6.08
N GLU A 319 17.77 11.05 6.69
CA GLU A 319 17.34 10.03 7.66
C GLU A 319 16.61 10.64 8.86
N ASP A 320 17.02 11.84 9.31
CA ASP A 320 16.32 12.58 10.37
C ASP A 320 14.90 12.96 9.95
N ALA A 321 14.68 13.34 8.68
CA ALA A 321 13.35 13.63 8.16
C ALA A 321 12.50 12.35 8.08
N ILE A 322 13.08 11.19 7.76
CA ILE A 322 12.37 9.90 7.77
C ILE A 322 11.92 9.54 9.19
N LEU A 323 12.79 9.69 10.19
CA LEU A 323 12.49 9.32 11.58
C LEU A 323 11.41 10.20 12.24
N ASN A 324 11.31 11.45 11.79
CA ASN A 324 10.33 12.43 12.30
C ASN A 324 9.17 12.67 11.33
N GLY A 325 9.14 11.94 10.20
CA GLY A 325 8.24 12.16 9.09
C GLY A 325 6.82 11.65 9.35
N LEU A 326 5.92 12.03 8.46
CA LEU A 326 4.56 11.48 8.42
C LEU A 326 4.64 9.98 8.08
N SER A 327 3.81 9.19 8.75
CA SER A 327 3.73 7.73 8.56
C SER A 327 2.35 7.37 8.04
N GLY A 328 2.31 6.52 7.02
CA GLY A 328 1.11 5.92 6.46
C GLY A 328 0.91 4.49 6.94
N SER A 329 -0.06 3.80 6.34
CA SER A 329 -0.28 2.37 6.49
C SER A 329 -0.62 1.84 5.11
N THR A 330 -0.04 0.70 4.75
CA THR A 330 -0.27 0.08 3.45
C THR A 330 -0.22 -1.44 3.58
N ASP A 331 -1.04 -2.13 2.80
CA ASP A 331 -1.03 -3.60 2.75
C ASP A 331 0.24 -4.15 2.06
N PHE A 332 1.08 -3.29 1.45
CA PHE A 332 2.46 -3.64 1.07
C PHE A 332 3.29 -4.05 2.29
N GLY A 333 2.95 -3.55 3.48
CA GLY A 333 3.52 -4.01 4.74
C GLY A 333 3.44 -5.53 4.85
N ASN A 334 2.26 -6.10 4.63
CA ASN A 334 2.04 -7.55 4.67
C ASN A 334 2.88 -8.29 3.60
N VAL A 335 3.06 -7.71 2.41
CA VAL A 335 3.93 -8.27 1.37
C VAL A 335 5.37 -8.40 1.86
N THR A 336 5.89 -7.39 2.59
CA THR A 336 7.26 -7.42 3.11
C THR A 336 7.51 -8.45 4.20
N PHE A 337 6.48 -9.16 4.70
CA PHE A 337 6.64 -10.34 5.57
C PHE A 337 6.72 -11.67 4.81
N VAL A 338 6.34 -11.69 3.53
CA VAL A 338 6.34 -12.91 2.71
C VAL A 338 7.39 -12.89 1.60
N VAL A 339 7.76 -11.71 1.10
CA VAL A 339 8.78 -11.54 0.04
C VAL A 339 9.64 -10.31 0.33
N PRO A 340 10.97 -10.34 0.09
CA PRO A 340 11.81 -9.15 0.13
C PRO A 340 11.28 -8.04 -0.79
N GLY A 341 11.07 -6.83 -0.27
CA GLY A 341 10.42 -5.76 -1.03
C GLY A 341 11.08 -4.39 -0.89
N LEU A 342 10.87 -3.55 -1.90
CA LEU A 342 11.18 -2.12 -1.88
C LEU A 342 9.91 -1.30 -2.14
N HIS A 343 9.60 -0.40 -1.20
CA HIS A 343 8.50 0.56 -1.25
C HIS A 343 9.02 1.99 -1.05
N PRO A 344 9.60 2.64 -2.07
CA PRO A 344 10.03 4.02 -1.96
C PRO A 344 8.88 4.98 -2.26
N TYR A 345 9.06 6.21 -1.79
CA TYR A 345 8.18 7.34 -2.07
C TYR A 345 8.83 8.28 -3.07
N PHE A 346 8.05 8.89 -3.95
CA PHE A 346 8.54 9.85 -4.94
C PHE A 346 7.67 11.10 -5.02
N TYR A 347 8.33 12.25 -5.11
CA TYR A 347 7.69 13.54 -5.29
C TYR A 347 6.97 13.62 -6.63
N ILE A 348 5.82 14.28 -6.70
CA ILE A 348 5.05 14.42 -7.96
C ILE A 348 5.00 15.85 -8.52
N GLY A 349 5.80 16.77 -7.99
CA GLY A 349 5.78 18.17 -8.45
C GLY A 349 4.71 19.04 -7.79
N SER A 350 4.22 18.64 -6.61
CA SER A 350 3.21 19.37 -5.84
C SER A 350 3.40 19.16 -4.34
N ASP A 351 3.17 20.21 -3.55
CA ASP A 351 3.19 20.18 -2.08
C ASP A 351 1.82 19.76 -1.49
N ALA A 352 0.88 19.33 -2.33
CA ALA A 352 -0.39 18.80 -1.89
C ALA A 352 -0.18 17.54 -1.01
N LEU A 353 -1.02 17.37 0.00
CA LEU A 353 -1.00 16.18 0.87
C LEU A 353 -1.93 15.12 0.28
N ASN A 354 -1.54 13.84 0.34
CA ASN A 354 -2.42 12.73 -0.03
C ASN A 354 -3.80 12.84 0.67
N HIS A 355 -4.83 12.30 0.01
CA HIS A 355 -6.23 12.29 0.45
C HIS A 355 -6.88 13.68 0.47
N THR A 356 -6.43 14.56 -0.42
CA THR A 356 -7.02 15.88 -0.66
C THR A 356 -7.40 16.05 -2.13
N GLU A 357 -8.37 16.92 -2.42
CA GLU A 357 -8.76 17.24 -3.80
C GLU A 357 -7.57 17.78 -4.62
N GLN A 358 -6.71 18.58 -3.99
CA GLN A 358 -5.50 19.12 -4.60
C GLN A 358 -4.53 18.01 -5.03
N TYR A 359 -4.46 16.91 -4.26
CA TYR A 359 -3.60 15.78 -4.62
C TYR A 359 -4.15 14.99 -5.80
N THR A 360 -5.48 14.84 -5.90
CA THR A 360 -6.12 14.24 -7.07
C THR A 360 -5.74 14.99 -8.34
N GLU A 361 -5.81 16.34 -8.32
CA GLU A 361 -5.39 17.16 -9.45
C GLU A 361 -3.90 16.99 -9.76
N ALA A 362 -3.04 16.99 -8.73
CA ALA A 362 -1.60 16.81 -8.88
C ALA A 362 -1.25 15.44 -9.50
N ALA A 363 -1.90 14.36 -9.06
CA ALA A 363 -1.67 13.00 -9.52
C ALA A 363 -2.06 12.77 -10.99
N GLY A 364 -3.03 13.55 -11.50
CA GLY A 364 -3.41 13.55 -12.93
C GLY A 364 -2.63 14.54 -13.79
N SER A 365 -1.71 15.30 -13.20
CA SER A 365 -1.04 16.41 -13.90
C SER A 365 0.04 15.93 -14.87
N GLN A 366 0.29 16.73 -15.91
CA GLN A 366 1.42 16.49 -16.81
C GLN A 366 2.78 16.64 -16.09
N THR A 367 2.83 17.43 -15.02
CA THR A 367 4.04 17.62 -14.21
C THR A 367 4.43 16.32 -13.49
N ALA A 368 3.46 15.58 -12.94
CA ALA A 368 3.71 14.33 -12.22
C ALA A 368 4.41 13.27 -13.09
N GLN A 369 4.16 13.29 -14.40
CA GLN A 369 4.73 12.35 -15.38
C GLN A 369 6.26 12.38 -15.40
N PHE A 370 6.87 13.57 -15.29
CA PHE A 370 8.32 13.69 -15.23
C PHE A 370 8.92 12.95 -14.03
N TYR A 371 8.23 12.95 -12.90
CA TYR A 371 8.68 12.27 -11.69
C TYR A 371 8.37 10.77 -11.73
N ALA A 372 7.16 10.38 -12.12
CA ALA A 372 6.76 8.99 -12.26
C ALA A 372 7.71 8.21 -13.20
N LEU A 373 8.01 8.76 -14.38
CA LEU A 373 8.93 8.11 -15.31
C LEU A 373 10.35 7.99 -14.76
N ARG A 374 10.84 8.97 -13.98
CA ARG A 374 12.15 8.86 -13.31
C ARG A 374 12.15 7.77 -12.23
N THR A 375 11.06 7.63 -11.49
CA THR A 375 10.88 6.56 -10.50
C THR A 375 10.87 5.19 -11.17
N ALA A 376 10.13 5.03 -12.28
CA ALA A 376 10.10 3.79 -13.06
C ALA A 376 11.51 3.37 -13.53
N LYS A 377 12.32 4.32 -14.01
CA LYS A 377 13.73 4.10 -14.37
C LYS A 377 14.54 3.65 -13.16
N ALA A 378 14.41 4.34 -12.03
CA ALA A 378 15.15 4.02 -10.81
C ALA A 378 14.82 2.60 -10.29
N LEU A 379 13.56 2.18 -10.32
CA LEU A 379 13.14 0.82 -9.97
C LEU A 379 13.73 -0.22 -10.93
N ALA A 380 13.67 0.01 -12.25
CA ALA A 380 14.24 -0.90 -13.23
C ALA A 380 15.77 -1.04 -13.09
N MET A 381 16.47 0.06 -12.88
CA MET A 381 17.92 0.07 -12.60
C MET A 381 18.25 -0.71 -11.33
N THR A 382 17.39 -0.62 -10.31
CA THR A 382 17.53 -1.35 -9.04
C THR A 382 17.31 -2.84 -9.23
N ALA A 383 16.32 -3.24 -10.02
CA ALA A 383 16.11 -4.63 -10.39
C ALA A 383 17.32 -5.19 -11.19
N LEU A 384 17.90 -4.40 -12.09
CA LEU A 384 19.14 -4.78 -12.80
C LEU A 384 20.33 -4.96 -11.83
N ASP A 385 20.44 -4.12 -10.80
CA ASP A 385 21.45 -4.33 -9.75
C ASP A 385 21.22 -5.64 -9.02
N VAL A 386 19.98 -5.98 -8.66
CA VAL A 386 19.65 -7.27 -8.00
C VAL A 386 20.06 -8.46 -8.88
N ILE A 387 19.89 -8.37 -10.20
CA ILE A 387 20.21 -9.45 -11.13
C ILE A 387 21.73 -9.60 -11.32
N PHE A 388 22.46 -8.49 -11.47
CA PHE A 388 23.83 -8.52 -12.00
C PHE A 388 24.92 -8.07 -11.02
N LYS A 389 24.59 -7.42 -9.91
CA LYS A 389 25.59 -7.01 -8.90
C LYS A 389 25.90 -8.22 -8.00
N PRO A 390 27.15 -8.73 -7.99
CA PRO A 390 27.49 -9.91 -7.21
C PRO A 390 27.21 -9.71 -5.72
N GLY A 391 26.54 -10.68 -5.08
CA GLY A 391 26.25 -10.67 -3.64
C GLY A 391 25.03 -9.85 -3.23
N LEU A 392 24.47 -9.00 -4.10
CA LEU A 392 23.37 -8.11 -3.70
C LEU A 392 22.10 -8.90 -3.37
N LEU A 393 21.74 -9.91 -4.16
CA LEU A 393 20.54 -10.71 -3.89
C LEU A 393 20.64 -11.45 -2.53
N GLU A 394 21.83 -11.94 -2.18
CA GLU A 394 22.10 -12.57 -0.90
C GLU A 394 21.95 -11.57 0.26
N GLU A 395 22.46 -10.35 0.10
CA GLU A 395 22.26 -9.27 1.07
C GLU A 395 20.77 -8.90 1.22
N VAL A 396 20.05 -8.79 0.10
CA VAL A 396 18.60 -8.52 0.10
C VAL A 396 17.82 -9.59 0.86
N ARG A 397 18.13 -10.87 0.63
CA ARG A 397 17.52 -12.01 1.36
C ARG A 397 17.90 -12.01 2.84
N LYS A 398 19.13 -11.65 3.16
CA LYS A 398 19.61 -11.52 4.53
C LYS A 398 18.85 -10.41 5.28
N ASP A 399 18.77 -9.22 4.71
CA ASP A 399 18.02 -8.09 5.27
C ASP A 399 16.57 -8.47 5.58
N PHE A 400 15.90 -9.13 4.63
CA PHE A 400 14.53 -9.62 4.81
C PHE A 400 14.42 -10.61 5.97
N THR A 401 15.31 -11.61 6.02
CA THR A 401 15.29 -12.64 7.08
C THR A 401 15.54 -12.03 8.46
N GLU A 402 16.54 -11.14 8.58
CA GLU A 402 16.87 -10.48 9.84
C GLU A 402 15.74 -9.57 10.33
N MET A 403 15.14 -8.77 9.44
CA MET A 403 14.03 -7.89 9.82
C MET A 403 12.77 -8.66 10.20
N LYS A 404 12.44 -9.72 9.45
CA LYS A 404 11.29 -10.56 9.77
C LYS A 404 11.44 -11.23 11.13
N LEU A 405 12.59 -11.87 11.39
CA LEU A 405 12.84 -12.52 12.68
C LEU A 405 12.86 -11.54 13.85
N LYS A 406 13.36 -10.32 13.63
CA LYS A 406 13.31 -9.25 14.64
C LYS A 406 11.87 -8.85 14.97
N GLU A 407 11.02 -8.69 13.96
CA GLU A 407 9.63 -8.29 14.13
C GLU A 407 8.78 -9.40 14.77
N GLU A 408 9.00 -10.66 14.37
CA GLU A 408 8.35 -11.84 14.95
C GLU A 408 8.88 -12.19 16.36
N GLY A 409 9.82 -11.41 16.89
CA GLY A 409 10.37 -11.59 18.24
C GLY A 409 11.29 -12.82 18.39
N GLN A 410 11.83 -13.34 17.28
CA GLN A 410 12.75 -14.48 17.25
C GLN A 410 14.22 -14.07 17.31
N ILE A 411 14.53 -12.78 17.17
CA ILE A 411 15.83 -12.20 17.55
C ILE A 411 15.61 -11.41 18.85
N ASN A 412 15.97 -12.01 19.98
CA ASN A 412 16.19 -11.23 21.21
C ASN A 412 17.43 -10.33 20.99
N PRO A 413 17.40 -9.06 21.41
CA PRO A 413 18.59 -8.21 21.42
C PRO A 413 19.71 -8.77 22.30
#